data_AF-A0A969X366-F1
#
_entry.id   AF-A0A969X366-F1
#
_cell.length_a   1.000
_cell.length_b   1.000
_cell.length_c   1.000
_cell.angle_alpha   90.00
_cell.angle_beta   90.00
_cell.angle_gamma   90.00
#
_symmetry.space_group_name_H-M   'P 1'
#
loop_
_entity.id
_entity.type
_entity.pdbx_description
1 polymer ?
#
loop_
_entity_poly.entity_id
_entity_poly.type
_entity_poly.pdbx_seq_one_letter_code
_entity_poly.pdbx_strand_id
1 'polypeptide(L)' 'MDLIEKGSQTAKNGFRNEDDIVEKFNNWKKDKDAQAWLISMKYKLSEIDYVEAVKISGCKTDIQVQISIKFKKTLVL' A
#
# COMPACT_ATOMS: atom_id res chain seq x y z
N MET A 1 15.46 29.24 9.38
CA MET A 1 15.48 27.76 9.49
C MET A 1 16.74 27.28 8.79
N ASP A 2 17.54 26.46 9.46
CA ASP A 2 18.82 25.96 8.95
C ASP A 2 18.60 24.93 7.81
N LEU A 3 19.49 24.89 6.81
CA LEU A 3 19.37 23.97 5.67
C LEU A 3 19.46 22.50 6.11
N ILE A 4 20.18 22.21 7.19
CA ILE A 4 20.28 20.87 7.80
C ILE A 4 18.94 20.46 8.40
N GLU A 5 18.27 21.38 9.09
CA GLU A 5 16.96 21.15 9.70
C GLU A 5 15.89 20.93 8.63
N LYS A 6 15.94 21.71 7.54
CA LYS A 6 15.04 21.56 6.40
C LYS A 6 15.23 20.21 5.69
N GLY A 7 16.47 19.79 5.46
CA GLY A 7 16.78 18.48 4.87
C GLY A 7 16.30 17.31 5.75
N SER A 8 16.50 17.40 7.08
CA SER A 8 16.03 16.39 8.04
C SER A 8 14.50 16.29 8.06
N GLN A 9 13.80 17.43 8.06
CA GLN A 9 12.33 17.47 8.04
C GLN A 9 11.76 16.93 6.71
N THR A 10 12.39 17.24 5.58
CA THR A 10 11.97 16.71 4.27
C THR A 10 12.11 15.19 4.21
N ALA A 11 13.24 14.63 4.70
CA ALA A 11 13.42 13.18 4.76
C ALA A 11 12.38 12.53 5.68
N LYS A 12 12.18 13.06 6.89
CA LYS A 12 11.16 12.56 7.85
C LYS A 12 9.75 12.59 7.27
N ASN A 13 9.38 13.63 6.54
CA ASN A 13 8.05 13.71 5.91
C ASN A 13 7.91 12.71 4.75
N GLY A 14 8.98 12.42 4.01
CA GLY A 14 9.01 11.32 3.03
C GLY A 14 8.77 9.96 3.69
N PHE A 15 9.50 9.63 4.76
CA PHE A 15 9.32 8.38 5.51
C PHE A 15 7.94 8.26 6.18
N ARG A 16 7.38 9.37 6.70
CA ARG A 16 6.01 9.41 7.24
C ARG A 16 4.97 9.09 6.17
N ASN A 17 5.23 9.46 4.92
CA ASN A 17 4.36 9.11 3.80
C ASN A 17 4.41 7.60 3.51
N GLU A 18 5.56 6.96 3.67
CA GLU A 18 5.69 5.52 3.44
C GLU A 18 5.01 4.68 4.52
N ASP A 19 5.19 5.04 5.79
CA ASP A 19 4.53 4.38 6.91
C ASP A 19 3.00 4.54 6.83
N ASP A 20 2.50 5.72 6.44
CA ASP A 20 1.07 5.96 6.22
C ASP A 20 0.52 5.06 5.10
N ILE A 21 1.23 4.94 3.97
CA ILE A 21 0.81 4.06 2.88
C ILE A 21 0.79 2.58 3.32
N VAL A 22 1.78 2.14 4.09
CA VAL A 22 1.82 0.77 4.64
C VAL A 22 0.64 0.53 5.58
N GLU A 23 0.35 1.46 6.49
CA GLU A 23 -0.79 1.37 7.39
C GLU A 23 -2.11 1.31 6.61
N LYS A 24 -2.28 2.16 5.59
CA LYS A 24 -3.46 2.20 4.74
C LYS A 24 -3.70 0.89 4.02
N PHE A 25 -2.68 0.31 3.39
CA PHE A 25 -2.82 -0.99 2.72
C PHE A 25 -3.10 -2.13 3.70
N ASN A 26 -2.45 -2.16 4.85
CA ASN A 26 -2.72 -3.17 5.88
C ASN A 26 -4.13 -3.03 6.48
N ASN A 27 -4.69 -1.81 6.47
CA ASN A 27 -6.05 -1.49 6.90
C ASN A 27 -7.06 -1.36 5.74
N TRP A 28 -6.76 -1.88 4.54
CA TRP A 28 -7.56 -1.65 3.32
C TRP A 28 -9.07 -1.97 3.44
N LYS A 29 -9.45 -2.87 4.35
CA LYS A 29 -10.88 -3.18 4.59
C LYS A 29 -11.67 -1.98 5.14
N LYS A 30 -10.99 -1.05 5.81
CA LYS A 30 -11.58 0.15 6.45
C LYS A 30 -11.07 1.45 5.86
N ASP A 31 -9.89 1.46 5.24
CA ASP A 31 -9.31 2.65 4.63
C ASP A 31 -9.83 2.87 3.20
N LYS A 32 -10.42 4.04 2.95
CA LYS A 32 -11.04 4.37 1.65
C LYS A 32 -10.02 4.69 0.56
N ASP A 33 -8.86 5.24 0.92
CA ASP A 33 -7.83 5.58 -0.04
C ASP A 33 -7.19 4.29 -0.58
N ALA A 34 -6.88 3.34 0.31
CA ALA A 34 -6.40 2.02 -0.06
C ALA A 34 -7.39 1.27 -0.96
N GLN A 35 -8.70 1.35 -0.68
CA GLN A 35 -9.73 0.78 -1.55
C GLN A 35 -9.74 1.42 -2.94
N ALA A 36 -9.65 2.75 -3.01
CA ALA A 36 -9.58 3.46 -4.28
C ALA A 36 -8.33 3.08 -5.09
N TRP A 37 -7.19 2.88 -4.44
CA TRP A 37 -5.96 2.41 -5.08
C TRP A 37 -6.11 0.98 -5.61
N LEU A 38 -6.63 0.05 -4.81
CA LEU A 38 -6.88 -1.33 -5.23
C LEU A 38 -7.82 -1.40 -6.44
N ILE A 39 -8.88 -0.60 -6.45
CA ILE A 39 -9.81 -0.49 -7.59
C ILE A 39 -9.11 0.11 -8.82
N SER A 40 -8.28 1.14 -8.63
CA SER A 40 -7.52 1.77 -9.71
C SER A 40 -6.53 0.79 -10.35
N MET A 41 -5.96 -0.11 -9.55
CA MET A 41 -5.14 -1.25 -9.97
C MET A 41 -5.96 -2.43 -10.55
N LYS A 42 -7.26 -2.24 -10.77
CA LYS A 42 -8.19 -3.21 -11.37
C LYS A 42 -8.50 -4.44 -10.52
N TYR A 43 -8.26 -4.39 -9.21
CA TYR A 43 -8.75 -5.42 -8.30
C TYR A 43 -10.22 -5.19 -7.94
N LYS A 44 -10.97 -6.29 -7.80
CA LYS A 44 -12.31 -6.28 -7.19
C LYS A 44 -12.16 -6.56 -5.70
N LEU A 45 -12.55 -5.61 -4.86
CA LEU A 45 -12.43 -5.72 -3.39
C LEU A 45 -13.09 -7.00 -2.84
N SER A 46 -14.19 -7.46 -3.44
CA SER A 46 -14.90 -8.67 -3.04
C SER A 46 -14.12 -9.97 -3.31
N GLU A 47 -13.12 -9.93 -4.18
CA GLU A 47 -12.30 -11.07 -4.55
C GLU A 47 -10.97 -11.10 -3.77
N ILE A 48 -10.61 -10.02 -3.08
CA ILE A 48 -9.38 -9.95 -2.28
C ILE A 48 -9.57 -10.72 -0.97
N ASP A 49 -8.66 -11.65 -0.68
CA ASP A 49 -8.61 -12.42 0.56
C ASP A 49 -7.78 -11.70 1.64
N TYR A 50 -6.57 -11.30 1.30
CA TYR A 50 -5.70 -10.48 2.15
C TYR A 50 -4.84 -9.52 1.33
N VAL A 51 -4.42 -8.43 1.99
CA VAL A 51 -3.42 -7.48 1.52
C VAL A 51 -2.41 -7.30 2.63
N GLU A 52 -1.14 -7.31 2.28
CA GLU A 52 -0.03 -7.04 3.20
C GLU A 52 0.92 -6.06 2.52
N ALA A 53 1.24 -4.97 3.22
CA ALA A 53 2.24 -4.00 2.81
C ALA A 53 3.39 -3.97 3.79
N VAL A 54 4.61 -3.98 3.25
CA VAL A 54 5.85 -3.89 4.02
C VAL A 54 6.80 -2.89 3.37
N LYS A 55 7.53 -2.14 4.20
CA LYS A 55 8.64 -1.31 3.71
C LYS A 55 9.80 -2.21 3.34
N ILE A 56 10.44 -1.92 2.21
CA ILE A 56 11.65 -2.61 1.77
C ILE A 56 12.76 -1.58 1.58
N SER A 57 14.00 -1.99 1.85
CA SER A 57 15.17 -1.11 1.73
C SER A 57 16.20 -1.74 0.80
N GLY A 58 17.01 -0.91 0.13
CA GLY A 58 18.05 -1.38 -0.80
C GLY A 58 17.56 -1.64 -2.22
N CYS A 59 16.34 -1.21 -2.55
CA CYS A 59 15.76 -1.23 -3.89
C CYS A 59 15.30 0.19 -4.27
N LYS A 60 14.97 0.40 -5.56
CA LYS A 60 14.35 1.66 -6.02
C LYS A 60 12.91 1.85 -5.55
N THR A 61 12.32 0.82 -4.96
CA THR A 61 10.94 0.80 -4.49
C THR A 61 10.96 0.85 -2.97
N ASP A 62 10.14 1.72 -2.38
CA ASP A 62 10.12 1.94 -0.94
C ASP A 62 9.11 1.01 -0.21
N ILE A 63 8.05 0.57 -0.91
CA ILE A 63 6.98 -0.28 -0.35
C ILE A 63 6.66 -1.44 -1.28
N GLN A 64 6.58 -2.65 -0.72
CA GLN A 64 6.05 -3.82 -1.40
C GLN A 64 4.64 -4.13 -0.87
N VAL A 65 3.67 -4.24 -1.78
CA VAL A 65 2.29 -4.63 -1.47
C VAL A 65 2.01 -6.00 -2.09
N GLN A 66 1.63 -6.97 -1.26
CA GLN A 66 1.22 -8.32 -1.66
C GLN A 66 -0.30 -8.44 -1.54
N ILE A 67 -0.94 -8.97 -2.59
CA ILE A 67 -2.40 -9.09 -2.66
C ILE A 67 -2.74 -10.53 -3.04
N SER A 68 -3.54 -11.20 -2.22
CA SER A 68 -4.09 -12.53 -2.53
C SER A 68 -5.55 -12.44 -2.91
N ILE A 69 -5.93 -13.16 -3.97
CA ILE A 69 -7.30 -13.18 -4.51
C ILE A 69 -7.92 -14.58 -4.41
N LYS A 70 -9.21 -14.63 -4.08
CA LYS A 70 -10.01 -15.86 -4.14
C LYS A 70 -10.34 -16.16 -5.59
N PHE A 71 -9.86 -17.30 -6.09
CA PHE A 71 -10.31 -17.81 -7.37
C PHE A 71 -11.75 -18.31 -7.26
N LYS A 72 -12.68 -17.68 -7.99
CA LYS A 72 -13.97 -18.31 -8.26
C LYS A 72 -13.77 -19.36 -9.36
N LYS A 73 -13.91 -20.63 -8.98
CA LYS A 73 -14.01 -21.73 -9.93
C LYS A 73 -15.33 -21.59 -10.68
N THR A 74 -15.29 -21.05 -11.89
CA THR A 74 -16.43 -21.14 -12.82
C THR A 74 -16.48 -22.57 -13.33
N LEU A 75 -17.48 -23.33 -12.89
CA LEU A 75 -17.83 -24.60 -13.53
C LEU A 75 -18.61 -24.24 -14.80
N VAL A 76 -18.00 -24.48 -15.96
CA VAL A 76 -18.74 -24.49 -17.23
C VAL A 76 -19.33 -25.90 -17.34
N LEU A 77 -20.66 -26.00 -17.27
CA LEU A 77 -21.42 -27.23 -17.52
C LEU A 77 -21.63 -27.41 -19.03
#